data_AF-A0A1H2VSY4-F1
#
_entry.id   AF-A0A1H2VSY4-F1
#
_cell.length_a   1.000
_cell.length_b   1.000
_cell.length_c   1.000
_cell.angle_alpha   90.00
_cell.angle_beta   90.00
_cell.angle_gamma   90.00
#
_symmetry.space_group_name_H-M   'P 1'
#
loop_
_entity.id
_entity.type
_entity.pdbx_description
1 polymer ?
#
loop_
_entity_poly.entity_id
_entity_poly.type
_entity_poly.pdbx_seq_one_letter_code
_entity_poly.pdbx_strand_id
1 'polypeptide(L)' 'MAEIKMNIDLPTNSCTLHKHNCTYVIDAPTEFKGIEECKRDGLWRTFSSLAEAEKEHSTEYPNMKFKLCGHCNVSI' A
#
# COMPACT_ATOMS: atom_id res chain seq x y z
N MET A 1 2.24 -7.94 -16.05
CA MET A 1 1.89 -8.54 -14.74
C MET A 1 1.13 -7.48 -13.97
N ALA A 2 0.06 -7.83 -13.26
CA ALA A 2 -0.74 -6.83 -12.54
C ALA A 2 0.00 -6.43 -11.26
N GLU A 3 0.58 -5.23 -11.24
CA GLU A 3 1.29 -4.73 -10.06
C GLU A 3 0.28 -4.22 -9.01
N ILE A 4 0.52 -4.55 -7.74
CA ILE A 4 -0.26 -4.07 -6.61
C ILE A 4 0.63 -3.17 -5.78
N LYS A 5 0.13 -1.99 -5.42
CA LYS A 5 0.84 -1.09 -4.51
C LYS A 5 0.15 -1.05 -3.16
N MET A 6 0.90 -1.23 -2.09
CA MET A 6 0.42 -1.09 -0.73
C MET A 6 0.91 0.24 -0.16
N ASN A 7 -0.04 1.07 0.26
CA ASN A 7 0.22 2.23 1.09
C ASN A 7 0.26 1.77 2.56
N ILE A 8 1.43 1.78 3.18
CA ILE A 8 1.61 1.62 4.62
C ILE A 8 1.57 3.02 5.24
N ASP A 9 0.56 3.27 6.05
CA ASP A 9 0.26 4.56 6.65
C ASP A 9 0.34 4.45 8.18
N LEU A 10 1.46 4.94 8.73
CA LEU A 10 1.75 4.89 10.16
C LEU A 10 0.79 5.75 10.98
N PRO A 11 0.49 7.02 10.61
CA PRO A 11 -0.44 7.86 11.37
C PRO A 11 -1.83 7.26 11.54
N THR A 12 -2.35 6.59 10.51
CA THR A 12 -3.67 5.95 10.55
C THR A 12 -3.64 4.47 10.96
N ASN A 13 -2.46 3.94 11.23
CA ASN A 13 -2.21 2.53 11.52
C ASN A 13 -2.90 1.59 10.50
N SER A 14 -2.74 1.86 9.20
CA SER A 14 -3.38 1.09 8.14
C SER A 14 -2.48 0.77 6.94
N CYS A 15 -2.69 -0.41 6.35
CA CYS A 15 -2.13 -0.86 5.09
C CYS A 15 -3.25 -0.89 4.05
N THR A 16 -3.17 -0.03 3.04
CA THR A 16 -4.18 0.10 1.99
C THR A 16 -3.64 -0.44 0.67
N LEU A 17 -4.32 -1.40 0.06
CA LEU A 17 -3.94 -1.93 -1.23
C LEU A 17 -4.60 -1.18 -2.38
N HIS A 18 -3.80 -0.93 -3.42
CA HIS A 18 -4.19 -0.25 -4.64
C HIS A 18 -3.80 -1.11 -5.86
N LYS A 19 -4.64 -1.09 -6.90
CA LYS A 19 -4.26 -1.57 -8.24
C LYS A 19 -3.26 -0.58 -8.86
N HIS A 20 -2.39 -1.07 -9.75
CA HIS A 20 -1.39 -0.26 -10.46
C HIS A 20 -1.93 1.06 -11.03
N ASN A 21 -3.13 1.01 -11.62
CA ASN A 21 -3.80 2.12 -12.30
C ASN A 21 -4.72 2.95 -11.40
N CYS A 22 -4.58 2.86 -10.08
CA CYS A 22 -5.34 3.69 -9.15
C CYS A 22 -4.81 5.12 -9.13
N THR A 23 -5.67 6.12 -9.32
CA THR A 23 -5.30 7.55 -9.30
C THR A 23 -4.76 8.05 -7.96
N TYR A 24 -4.93 7.29 -6.88
CA TYR A 24 -4.44 7.61 -5.53
C TYR A 24 -3.04 7.05 -5.26
N VAL A 25 -2.48 6.30 -6.19
CA VAL A 25 -1.08 5.87 -6.14
C VAL A 25 -0.18 7.06 -6.43
N ILE A 26 0.89 7.20 -5.67
CA ILE A 26 1.94 8.19 -5.95
C ILE A 26 3.00 7.60 -6.88
N ASP A 27 3.56 8.45 -7.74
CA ASP A 27 4.67 8.10 -8.64
C ASP A 27 6.02 8.61 -8.16
N ALA A 28 6.03 9.49 -7.16
CA ALA A 28 7.24 10.04 -6.55
C ALA A 28 7.11 10.08 -5.02
N PRO A 29 8.19 9.81 -4.27
CA PRO A 29 8.19 9.95 -2.82
C PRO A 29 7.98 11.41 -2.42
N THR A 30 7.39 11.61 -1.25
CA THR A 30 7.25 12.93 -0.62
C THR A 30 8.29 13.12 0.47
N GLU A 31 8.34 14.33 1.07
CA GLU A 31 9.17 14.60 2.25
C GLU A 31 8.87 13.62 3.40
N PHE A 32 7.60 13.26 3.58
CA PHE A 32 7.14 12.51 4.75
C PHE A 32 6.77 11.05 4.45
N LYS A 33 6.66 10.65 3.19
CA LYS A 33 6.27 9.30 2.78
C LYS A 33 7.11 8.82 1.60
N GLY A 34 7.85 7.73 1.78
CA GLY A 34 8.75 7.18 0.76
C GLY A 34 8.09 6.14 -0.15
N ILE A 35 8.83 5.72 -1.17
CA ILE A 35 8.57 4.53 -2.00
C ILE A 35 9.69 3.55 -1.68
N GLU A 36 9.35 2.33 -1.26
CA GLU A 36 10.26 1.30 -0.70
C GLU A 36 11.08 1.73 0.53
N GLU A 37 10.97 2.99 0.96
CA GLU A 37 11.66 3.58 2.10
C GLU A 37 10.64 4.07 3.14
N CYS A 38 10.77 3.60 4.38
CA CYS A 38 9.93 4.04 5.50
C CYS A 38 10.34 5.44 5.96
N LYS A 39 9.42 6.41 5.84
CA LYS A 39 9.55 7.77 6.37
C LYS A 39 8.54 8.00 7.50
N ARG A 40 8.43 9.25 7.96
CA ARG A 40 7.54 9.65 9.08
C ARG A 40 6.10 9.13 8.93
N ASP A 41 5.52 9.26 7.74
CA ASP A 41 4.12 8.92 7.46
C ASP A 41 3.99 7.52 6.82
N GLY A 42 5.07 6.74 6.83
CA GLY A 42 5.17 5.39 6.28
C GLY A 42 5.76 5.34 4.87
N LEU A 43 5.32 4.35 4.08
CA LEU A 43 5.88 4.06 2.76
C LEU A 43 4.86 3.47 1.80
N TRP A 44 5.21 3.51 0.52
CA TRP A 44 4.57 2.75 -0.54
C TRP A 44 5.44 1.56 -0.92
N ARG A 45 4.84 0.37 -0.99
CA ARG A 45 5.53 -0.86 -1.43
C ARG A 45 4.83 -1.49 -2.60
N THR A 46 5.58 -1.99 -3.57
CA THR A 46 5.05 -2.65 -4.77
C THR A 46 5.20 -4.16 -4.64
N PHE A 47 4.15 -4.89 -5.00
CA PHE A 47 4.09 -6.35 -4.97
C PHE A 47 3.65 -6.88 -6.33
N SER A 48 4.10 -8.09 -6.64
CA SER A 48 3.72 -8.76 -7.89
C SER A 48 2.33 -9.43 -7.80
N SER A 49 1.82 -9.64 -6.58
CA SER A 49 0.53 -10.27 -6.33
C SER A 49 -0.10 -9.86 -5.00
N LEU A 50 -1.40 -10.14 -4.85
CA LEU A 50 -2.14 -9.88 -3.61
C LEU A 50 -1.60 -10.74 -2.46
N ALA A 51 -1.28 -11.99 -2.75
CA ALA A 51 -0.77 -12.94 -1.77
C ALA A 51 0.57 -12.48 -1.16
N GLU A 52 1.44 -11.86 -1.96
CA GLU A 52 2.70 -11.29 -1.45
C GLU A 52 2.43 -10.10 -0.52
N ALA A 53 1.49 -9.22 -0.87
CA ALA A 53 1.15 -8.06 -0.05
C ALA A 53 0.48 -8.47 1.28
N GLU A 54 -0.39 -9.48 1.24
CA GLU A 54 -1.01 -10.07 2.44
C GLU A 54 0.02 -10.73 3.35
N LYS A 55 0.97 -11.48 2.76
CA LYS A 55 2.07 -12.10 3.51
C LYS A 55 2.93 -11.04 4.20
N GLU A 56 3.30 -9.98 3.49
CA GLU A 56 4.06 -8.88 4.06
C GLU A 56 3.31 -8.22 5.22
N HIS A 57 2.03 -7.90 5.03
CA HIS A 57 1.20 -7.31 6.08
C HIS A 57 1.17 -8.20 7.32
N SER A 58 0.94 -9.50 7.15
CA SER A 58 0.89 -10.44 8.28
C SER A 58 2.22 -10.62 9.01
N THR A 59 3.35 -10.35 8.35
CA THR A 59 4.70 -10.53 8.91
C THR A 59 5.21 -9.25 9.55
N GLU A 60 5.18 -8.14 8.83
CA GLU A 60 5.82 -6.88 9.23
C GLU A 60 4.84 -5.92 9.92
N TYR A 61 3.54 -6.01 9.60
CA TYR A 61 2.51 -5.06 10.03
C TYR A 61 1.25 -5.73 10.63
N PRO A 62 1.37 -6.78 11.46
CA PRO A 62 0.23 -7.60 11.88
C PRO A 62 -0.85 -6.83 12.66
N ASN A 63 -0.47 -5.73 13.31
CA ASN A 63 -1.36 -4.89 14.11
C ASN A 63 -1.97 -3.71 13.33
N MET A 64 -1.59 -3.52 12.05
CA MET A 64 -2.14 -2.47 11.20
C MET A 64 -3.43 -2.97 10.53
N LYS A 65 -4.39 -2.07 10.29
CA LYS A 65 -5.61 -2.41 9.56
C LYS A 65 -5.30 -2.69 8.09
N PHE A 66 -5.64 -3.88 7.59
CA PHE A 66 -5.51 -4.21 6.17
C PHE A 66 -6.82 -3.88 5.43
N LYS A 67 -6.74 -3.09 4.35
CA LYS A 67 -7.92 -2.68 3.58
C LYS A 67 -7.62 -2.55 2.09
N LEU A 68 -8.61 -2.84 1.26
CA LEU A 68 -8.57 -2.50 -0.17
C LEU A 68 -8.98 -1.04 -0.34
N CYS A 69 -8.35 -0.34 -1.29
CA CYS A 69 -8.77 1.00 -1.69
C CYS A 69 -10.21 0.95 -2.22
N GLY A 70 -11.10 1.77 -1.65
CA GLY A 70 -12.50 1.84 -2.05
C GLY A 70 -12.69 2.18 -3.54
N HIS A 71 -11.78 2.96 -4.13
CA HIS A 71 -11.78 3.28 -5.56
C HIS A 71 -11.22 2.16 -6.44
N CYS A 72 -10.40 1.26 -5.89
CA CYS A 72 -9.94 0.06 -6.60
C CYS A 72 -10.99 -1.07 -6.61
N ASN A 73 -11.95 -0.98 -5.68
CA ASN A 73 -13.04 -1.93 -5.51
C ASN A 73 -14.21 -1.70 -6.50
N VAL A 74 -14.17 -0.62 -7.28
CA VAL A 74 -15.18 -0.35 -8.31
C VAL A 74 -14.68 -0.95 -9.62
N SER A 75 -15.10 -2.18 -9.89
CA SER A 75 -15.06 -2.76 -11.23
C SER A 75 -16.37 -3.52 -11.43
N ILE A 76 -17.40 -2.78 -11.84
CA ILE A 76 -18.34 -3.24 -12.86
C ILE A 76 -18.49 -2.07 -13.83
#